data_AF-A0A9D9PY67-F1
#
_entry.id   AF-A0A9D9PY67-F1
#
_cell.length_a   1.000
_cell.length_b   1.000
_cell.length_c   1.000
_cell.angle_alpha   90.00
_cell.angle_beta   90.00
_cell.angle_gamma   90.00
#
_symmetry.space_group_name_H-M   'P 1'
#
loop_
_entity.id
_entity.type
_entity.pdbx_description
1 polymer ?
#
loop_
_entity_poly.entity_id
_entity_poly.type
_entity_poly.pdbx_seq_one_letter_code
_entity_poly.pdbx_strand_id
1 'polypeptide(L)'
;HSILLPYICHYYILYVHPYFDFNGRTARMVSFWLSYINDIAGAPLFMSEAINESKGDYYRALTNTRITNNDLTYFLIYILETSIKYSFIYKNLEEIKEELLKSGDTLTSTEWGYVKKILIHNPDSYFNHKMFSAYIHSKITKQGAIKILDNLTSYNILSKSKNRKNEIIYKFNQELITYRYN
;
A
#
# COMPACT_ATOMS: atom_id res chain seq x y z
N HIS A 1 -14.35 9.91 21.60
CA HIS A 1 -13.97 10.50 20.29
C HIS A 1 -14.21 9.49 19.19
N SER A 2 -14.80 9.89 18.05
CA SER A 2 -15.13 8.94 16.96
C SER A 2 -13.95 8.78 16.01
N ILE A 3 -13.50 7.54 15.82
CA ILE A 3 -12.43 7.18 14.87
C ILE A 3 -12.79 7.50 13.41
N LEU A 4 -14.09 7.69 13.11
CA LEU A 4 -14.57 7.94 11.77
C LEU A 4 -14.55 9.43 11.38
N LEU A 5 -14.48 10.33 12.36
CA LEU A 5 -14.57 11.77 12.14
C LEU A 5 -13.58 12.30 11.08
N PRO A 6 -12.27 11.93 11.11
CA PRO A 6 -11.32 12.41 10.11
C PRO A 6 -11.73 12.06 8.67
N TYR A 7 -12.22 10.84 8.47
CA TYR A 7 -12.65 10.34 7.16
C TYR A 7 -13.96 10.98 6.71
N ILE A 8 -14.91 11.20 7.63
CA ILE A 8 -16.14 11.93 7.31
C ILE A 8 -15.81 13.36 6.85
N CYS A 9 -14.92 14.06 7.57
CA CYS A 9 -14.45 15.39 7.17
C CYS A 9 -13.72 15.37 5.81
N HIS A 10 -12.89 14.36 5.55
CA HIS A 10 -12.25 14.15 4.25
C HIS A 10 -13.28 14.14 3.12
N TYR A 11 -14.34 13.34 3.26
CA TYR A 11 -15.40 13.26 2.26
C TYR A 11 -16.07 14.62 2.06
N TYR A 12 -16.49 15.27 3.14
CA TYR A 12 -17.28 16.50 3.02
C TYR A 12 -16.49 17.68 2.43
N ILE A 13 -15.18 17.75 2.65
CA ILE A 13 -14.33 18.74 1.97
C ILE A 13 -14.35 18.52 0.45
N LEU A 14 -14.30 17.27 0.00
CA LEU A 14 -14.36 16.93 -1.43
C LEU A 14 -15.75 17.12 -2.01
N TYR A 15 -16.79 16.90 -1.21
CA TYR A 15 -18.18 17.07 -1.60
C TYR A 15 -18.53 18.55 -1.80
N VAL A 16 -18.24 19.39 -0.81
CA VAL A 16 -18.50 20.84 -0.86
C VAL A 16 -17.57 21.53 -1.87
N HIS A 17 -16.35 21.03 -2.01
CA HIS A 17 -15.32 21.58 -2.90
C HIS A 17 -15.11 23.10 -2.71
N PRO A 18 -14.77 23.55 -1.47
CA PRO A 18 -14.79 24.96 -1.09
C PRO A 18 -13.70 25.82 -1.76
N TYR A 19 -12.67 25.22 -2.34
CA TYR A 19 -11.56 25.93 -2.99
C TYR A 19 -11.59 25.76 -4.51
N PHE A 20 -10.96 26.69 -5.23
CA PHE A 20 -10.83 26.61 -6.69
C PHE A 20 -9.93 25.44 -7.14
N ASP A 21 -8.82 25.21 -6.43
CA ASP A 21 -7.93 24.05 -6.57
C ASP A 21 -7.55 23.53 -5.18
N PHE A 22 -6.89 22.38 -5.11
CA PHE A 22 -6.28 21.77 -3.93
C PHE A 22 -7.22 21.07 -2.95
N ASN A 23 -8.52 20.98 -3.23
CA ASN A 23 -9.48 20.27 -2.37
C ASN A 23 -9.03 18.85 -2.01
N GLY A 24 -8.45 18.12 -2.97
CA GLY A 24 -7.88 16.78 -2.74
C GLY A 24 -6.69 16.74 -1.78
N ARG A 25 -5.84 17.78 -1.79
CA ARG A 25 -4.71 17.92 -0.84
C ARG A 25 -5.22 18.37 0.52
N THR A 26 -6.13 19.34 0.54
CA THR A 26 -6.74 19.85 1.77
C THR A 26 -7.53 18.78 2.50
N ALA A 27 -8.32 17.97 1.81
CA ALA A 27 -9.07 16.87 2.43
C ALA A 27 -8.15 15.87 3.13
N ARG A 28 -7.05 15.46 2.47
CA ARG A 28 -6.04 14.56 3.05
C ARG A 28 -5.34 15.19 4.25
N MET A 29 -4.95 16.46 4.14
CA MET A 29 -4.29 17.19 5.22
C MET A 29 -5.18 17.35 6.45
N VAL A 30 -6.45 17.72 6.26
CA VAL A 30 -7.42 17.86 7.36
C VAL A 30 -7.71 16.50 7.99
N SER A 31 -7.89 15.45 7.20
CA SER A 31 -8.04 14.08 7.72
C SER A 31 -6.82 13.65 8.53
N PHE A 32 -5.61 13.93 8.05
CA PHE A 32 -4.38 13.69 8.81
C PHE A 32 -4.37 14.45 10.14
N TRP A 33 -4.65 15.76 10.10
CA TRP A 33 -4.65 16.61 11.28
C TRP A 33 -5.68 16.16 12.31
N LEU A 34 -6.91 15.86 11.88
CA LEU A 34 -7.97 15.35 12.74
C LEU A 34 -7.61 13.99 13.34
N SER A 35 -6.95 13.12 12.59
CA SER A 35 -6.48 11.84 13.13
C SER A 35 -5.41 12.05 14.21
N TYR A 36 -4.49 12.98 13.98
CA TYR A 36 -3.43 13.33 14.93
C TYR A 36 -3.98 13.90 16.25
N ILE A 37 -4.88 14.89 16.20
CA ILE A 37 -5.43 15.50 17.42
C ILE A 37 -6.41 14.60 18.19
N ASN A 38 -6.88 13.51 17.57
CA ASN A 38 -7.75 12.51 18.21
C ASN A 38 -6.97 11.23 18.61
N ASP A 39 -5.64 11.28 18.60
CA ASP A 39 -4.75 10.16 18.96
C ASP A 39 -5.06 8.85 18.18
N ILE A 40 -5.50 8.97 16.93
CA ILE A 40 -5.77 7.81 16.07
C ILE A 40 -4.43 7.33 15.50
N ALA A 41 -3.88 6.30 16.13
CA ALA A 41 -2.56 5.76 15.81
C ALA A 41 -2.45 5.30 14.34
N GLY A 42 -1.38 5.73 13.66
CA GLY A 42 -0.92 5.20 12.36
C GLY A 42 -1.80 5.49 11.14
N ALA A 43 -3.05 5.90 11.32
CA ALA A 43 -4.06 5.92 10.26
C ALA A 43 -3.84 6.91 9.08
N PRO A 44 -3.07 8.01 9.17
CA PRO A 44 -2.96 8.94 8.04
C PRO A 44 -1.59 9.04 7.34
N LEU A 45 -0.51 8.45 7.88
CA LEU A 45 0.85 8.61 7.29
C LEU A 45 1.00 7.95 5.91
N PHE A 46 0.38 6.79 5.73
CA PHE A 46 0.42 6.05 4.46
C PHE A 46 -0.79 6.31 3.55
N MET A 47 -1.80 7.07 4.00
CA MET A 47 -3.06 7.17 3.26
C MET A 47 -2.95 7.89 1.92
N SER A 48 -2.06 8.86 1.82
CA SER A 48 -1.77 9.52 0.54
C SER A 48 -1.19 8.52 -0.46
N GLU A 49 -0.24 7.67 -0.04
CA GLU A 49 0.29 6.59 -0.87
C GLU A 49 -0.80 5.59 -1.22
N ALA A 50 -1.55 5.12 -0.23
CA ALA A 50 -2.58 4.11 -0.40
C ALA A 50 -3.68 4.52 -1.39
N ILE A 51 -4.15 5.78 -1.29
CA ILE A 51 -5.10 6.36 -2.25
C ILE A 51 -4.47 6.49 -3.65
N ASN A 52 -3.19 6.79 -3.76
CA ASN A 52 -2.54 6.90 -5.06
C ASN A 52 -2.40 5.52 -5.73
N GLU A 53 -2.08 4.48 -4.97
CA GLU A 53 -2.00 3.09 -5.46
C GLU A 53 -3.36 2.54 -5.90
N SER A 54 -4.45 2.94 -5.23
CA SER A 54 -5.82 2.50 -5.50
C SER A 54 -6.73 3.64 -6.00
N LYS A 55 -6.15 4.56 -6.79
CA LYS A 55 -6.81 5.82 -7.22
C LYS A 55 -8.18 5.59 -7.87
N GLY A 56 -8.32 4.54 -8.68
CA GLY A 56 -9.60 4.18 -9.31
C GLY A 56 -10.68 3.80 -8.30
N ASP A 57 -10.31 3.02 -7.28
CA ASP A 57 -11.22 2.55 -6.24
C ASP A 57 -11.63 3.69 -5.32
N TYR A 58 -10.70 4.58 -4.98
CA TYR A 58 -10.97 5.81 -4.26
C TYR A 58 -12.03 6.69 -4.95
N TYR A 59 -11.86 6.99 -6.23
CA TYR A 59 -12.84 7.81 -6.96
C TYR A 59 -14.16 7.09 -7.14
N ARG A 60 -14.16 5.76 -7.33
CA ARG A 60 -15.38 4.97 -7.39
C ARG A 60 -16.15 5.03 -6.07
N ALA A 61 -15.47 4.89 -4.93
CA ALA A 61 -16.09 5.01 -3.61
C ALA A 61 -16.70 6.41 -3.38
N LEU A 62 -15.99 7.48 -3.78
CA LEU A 62 -16.51 8.85 -3.73
C LEU A 62 -17.74 9.03 -4.63
N THR A 63 -17.69 8.54 -5.86
CA THR A 63 -18.81 8.63 -6.81
C THR A 63 -20.02 7.88 -6.31
N ASN A 64 -19.85 6.63 -5.85
CA ASN A 64 -20.94 5.82 -5.30
C ASN A 64 -21.63 6.54 -4.15
N THR A 65 -20.85 7.03 -3.18
CA THR A 65 -21.36 7.82 -2.05
C THR A 65 -22.21 9.01 -2.52
N ARG A 66 -21.74 9.76 -3.52
CA ARG A 66 -22.44 10.94 -4.05
C ARG A 66 -23.77 10.60 -4.71
N ILE A 67 -23.80 9.55 -5.55
CA ILE A 67 -25.00 9.17 -6.30
C ILE A 67 -26.03 8.43 -5.43
N THR A 68 -25.62 7.92 -4.27
CA THR A 68 -26.51 7.25 -3.30
C THR A 68 -26.89 8.18 -2.14
N ASN A 69 -27.30 9.42 -2.44
CA ASN A 69 -27.76 10.40 -1.46
C ASN A 69 -26.79 10.62 -0.27
N ASN A 70 -25.48 10.64 -0.54
CA ASN A 70 -24.44 10.76 0.49
C ASN A 70 -24.43 9.60 1.51
N ASP A 71 -24.81 8.39 1.11
CA ASP A 71 -24.52 7.18 1.90
C ASP A 71 -23.00 6.96 1.99
N LEU A 72 -22.42 7.44 3.09
CA LEU A 72 -20.99 7.41 3.37
C LEU A 72 -20.41 6.00 3.48
N THR A 73 -21.25 4.96 3.56
CA THR A 73 -20.82 3.57 3.73
C THR A 73 -19.80 3.17 2.66
N TYR A 74 -19.99 3.54 1.39
CA TYR A 74 -19.06 3.21 0.31
C TYR A 74 -17.66 3.84 0.52
N PHE A 75 -17.62 5.11 0.89
CA PHE A 75 -16.36 5.81 1.16
C PHE A 75 -15.68 5.30 2.43
N LEU A 76 -16.45 5.09 3.49
CA LEU A 76 -15.93 4.62 4.78
C LEU A 76 -15.39 3.18 4.69
N ILE A 77 -16.07 2.28 3.98
CA ILE A 77 -15.55 0.93 3.72
C ILE A 77 -14.21 1.04 3.01
N TYR A 78 -14.16 1.71 1.86
CA TYR A 78 -12.93 1.85 1.08
C TYR A 78 -11.76 2.40 1.94
N ILE A 79 -11.99 3.48 2.69
CA ILE A 79 -10.92 4.18 3.39
C ILE A 79 -10.44 3.38 4.60
N LEU A 80 -11.33 2.66 5.30
CA LEU A 80 -10.98 1.83 6.46
C LEU A 80 -10.25 0.56 6.04
N GLU A 81 -10.76 -0.14 5.02
CA GLU A 81 -10.11 -1.33 4.45
C GLU A 81 -8.69 -0.99 3.96
N THR A 82 -8.56 0.11 3.23
CA THR A 82 -7.28 0.64 2.77
C THR A 82 -6.37 0.98 3.95
N SER A 83 -6.91 1.62 5.00
CA SER A 83 -6.16 1.98 6.20
C SER A 83 -5.60 0.76 6.92
N ILE A 84 -6.41 -0.28 7.11
CA ILE A 84 -6.01 -1.54 7.77
C ILE A 84 -4.96 -2.25 6.93
N LYS A 85 -5.22 -2.42 5.62
CA LYS A 85 -4.28 -3.06 4.69
C LYS A 85 -2.90 -2.41 4.74
N TYR A 86 -2.84 -1.09 4.67
CA TYR A 86 -1.55 -0.39 4.70
C TYR A 86 -0.90 -0.39 6.08
N SER A 87 -1.68 -0.35 7.16
CA SER A 87 -1.13 -0.54 8.50
C SER A 87 -0.39 -1.88 8.62
N PHE A 88 -0.98 -2.96 8.12
CA PHE A 88 -0.33 -4.29 8.12
C PHE A 88 0.91 -4.35 7.24
N ILE A 89 0.87 -3.74 6.05
CA ILE A 89 2.05 -3.66 5.17
C ILE A 89 3.21 -2.95 5.88
N TYR A 90 2.96 -1.81 6.51
CA TYR A 90 4.00 -1.05 7.20
C TYR A 90 4.56 -1.77 8.43
N LYS A 91 3.70 -2.47 9.20
CA LYS A 91 4.16 -3.32 10.30
C LYS A 91 5.04 -4.48 9.81
N ASN A 92 4.64 -5.17 8.74
CA ASN A 92 5.47 -6.22 8.14
C ASN A 92 6.81 -5.67 7.65
N LEU A 93 6.83 -4.48 7.03
CA LEU A 93 8.08 -3.85 6.60
C LEU A 93 9.03 -3.56 7.77
N GLU A 94 8.49 -3.15 8.91
CA GLU A 94 9.25 -2.93 10.14
C GLU A 94 9.83 -4.25 10.66
N GLU A 95 9.02 -5.31 10.78
CA GLU A 95 9.48 -6.63 11.22
C GLU A 95 10.53 -7.23 10.27
N ILE A 96 10.33 -7.14 8.95
CA ILE A 96 11.32 -7.58 7.95
C ILE A 96 12.64 -6.82 8.14
N LYS A 97 12.57 -5.52 8.43
CA LYS A 97 13.77 -4.70 8.65
C LYS A 97 14.52 -5.15 9.89
N GLU A 98 13.80 -5.44 10.98
CA GLU A 98 14.41 -5.98 12.20
C GLU A 98 15.06 -7.35 11.97
N GLU A 99 14.40 -8.25 11.23
CA GLU A 99 14.97 -9.57 10.89
C GLU A 99 16.24 -9.46 10.05
N LEU A 100 16.26 -8.59 9.03
CA LEU A 100 17.47 -8.35 8.23
C LEU A 100 18.61 -7.75 9.07
N LEU A 101 18.29 -6.84 10.01
CA LEU A 101 19.30 -6.30 10.92
C LEU A 101 19.91 -7.39 11.83
N LYS A 102 19.13 -8.41 12.23
CA LYS A 102 19.63 -9.55 13.00
C LYS A 102 20.57 -10.44 12.17
N SER A 103 20.31 -10.60 10.87
CA SER A 103 21.19 -11.34 9.96
C SER A 103 22.43 -10.55 9.51
N GLY A 104 22.49 -9.25 9.82
CA GLY A 104 23.56 -8.34 9.37
C GLY A 104 23.35 -7.80 7.95
N ASP A 105 22.18 -8.06 7.36
CA ASP A 105 21.81 -7.60 6.04
C ASP A 105 21.19 -6.20 6.10
N THR A 106 21.46 -5.40 5.07
CA THR A 106 20.82 -4.09 4.90
C THR A 106 20.42 -3.89 3.45
N LEU A 107 19.24 -3.27 3.26
CA LEU A 107 18.74 -2.86 1.97
C LEU A 107 18.86 -1.36 1.80
N THR A 108 19.11 -0.93 0.57
CA THR A 108 19.00 0.47 0.18
C THR A 108 17.56 0.96 0.22
N SER A 109 17.35 2.28 0.28
CA SER A 109 16.01 2.89 0.24
C SER A 109 15.21 2.47 -1.01
N THR A 110 15.89 2.27 -2.14
CA THR A 110 15.27 1.82 -3.40
C THR A 110 14.80 0.38 -3.30
N GLU A 111 15.59 -0.50 -2.70
CA GLU A 111 15.22 -1.91 -2.50
C GLU A 111 14.05 -2.04 -1.53
N TRP A 112 14.03 -1.26 -0.46
CA TRP A 112 12.85 -1.15 0.41
C TRP A 112 11.60 -0.70 -0.35
N GLY A 113 11.77 0.23 -1.29
CA GLY A 113 10.69 0.61 -2.22
C GLY A 113 10.17 -0.58 -3.03
N TYR A 114 11.05 -1.46 -3.52
CA TYR A 114 10.66 -2.67 -4.25
C TYR A 114 9.97 -3.70 -3.36
N VAL A 115 10.50 -3.96 -2.15
CA VAL A 115 9.88 -4.87 -1.18
C VAL A 115 8.47 -4.40 -0.86
N LYS A 116 8.29 -3.11 -0.56
CA LYS A 116 6.98 -2.52 -0.31
C LYS A 116 6.03 -2.67 -1.49
N LYS A 117 6.48 -2.41 -2.72
CA LYS A 117 5.65 -2.59 -3.92
C LYS A 117 5.22 -4.04 -4.11
N ILE A 118 6.11 -5.01 -3.85
CA ILE A 118 5.74 -6.43 -3.91
C ILE A 118 4.68 -6.76 -2.86
N LEU A 119 4.84 -6.30 -1.61
CA LEU A 119 3.85 -6.51 -0.54
C LEU A 119 2.49 -5.87 -0.83
N ILE A 120 2.45 -4.67 -1.43
CA ILE A 120 1.21 -3.98 -1.79
C ILE A 120 0.38 -4.77 -2.81
N HIS A 121 1.06 -5.33 -3.82
CA HIS A 121 0.40 -5.90 -5.00
C HIS A 121 0.25 -7.42 -4.97
N ASN A 122 1.19 -8.15 -4.37
CA ASN A 122 1.16 -9.61 -4.40
C ASN A 122 1.93 -10.26 -3.23
N PRO A 123 1.42 -10.13 -1.99
CA PRO A 123 2.09 -10.66 -0.80
C PRO A 123 2.04 -12.20 -0.73
N ASP A 124 0.99 -12.84 -1.27
CA ASP A 124 0.70 -14.27 -1.00
C ASP A 124 0.84 -15.19 -2.21
N SER A 125 0.88 -14.64 -3.43
CA SER A 125 0.94 -15.44 -4.66
C SER A 125 2.28 -15.29 -5.38
N TYR A 126 2.49 -16.21 -6.32
CA TYR A 126 3.65 -16.14 -7.20
C TYR A 126 3.51 -14.97 -8.19
N PHE A 127 4.64 -14.36 -8.53
CA PHE A 127 4.74 -13.35 -9.57
C PHE A 127 5.99 -13.56 -10.42
N ASN A 128 5.99 -12.99 -11.62
CA ASN A 128 7.16 -13.03 -12.50
C ASN A 128 7.72 -11.61 -12.72
N HIS A 129 8.81 -11.52 -13.48
CA HIS A 129 9.47 -10.24 -13.75
C HIS A 129 8.53 -9.21 -14.43
N LYS A 130 7.55 -9.64 -15.23
CA LYS A 130 6.61 -8.74 -15.91
C LYS A 130 5.66 -8.09 -14.92
N MET A 131 5.14 -8.88 -13.98
CA MET A 131 4.30 -8.37 -12.90
C MET A 131 5.07 -7.41 -12.00
N PHE A 132 6.31 -7.75 -11.63
CA PHE A 132 7.17 -6.86 -10.86
C PHE A 132 7.40 -5.51 -11.57
N SER A 133 7.71 -5.52 -12.87
CA SER A 133 7.84 -4.27 -13.66
C SER A 133 6.55 -3.43 -13.65
N ALA A 134 5.37 -4.07 -13.64
CA ALA A 134 4.10 -3.37 -13.54
C ALA A 134 3.90 -2.72 -12.15
N TYR A 135 4.24 -3.42 -11.06
CA TYR A 135 4.11 -2.91 -9.68
C TYR A 135 4.91 -1.62 -9.45
N ILE A 136 6.13 -1.57 -9.98
CA ILE A 136 7.04 -0.43 -9.78
C ILE A 136 6.83 0.69 -10.81
N HIS A 137 5.89 0.53 -11.75
CA HIS A 137 5.63 1.48 -12.86
C HIS A 137 6.89 1.94 -13.61
N SER A 138 7.87 1.04 -13.78
CA SER A 138 9.16 1.36 -14.38
C SER A 138 9.45 0.51 -15.61
N LYS A 139 10.05 1.13 -16.63
CA LYS A 139 10.51 0.46 -17.85
C LYS A 139 11.88 -0.21 -17.62
N ILE A 140 11.94 -1.10 -16.63
CA ILE A 140 13.13 -1.91 -16.39
C ILE A 140 13.23 -3.04 -17.40
N THR A 141 14.44 -3.39 -17.83
CA THR A 141 14.67 -4.55 -18.69
C THR A 141 14.38 -5.84 -17.94
N LYS A 142 14.04 -6.92 -18.66
CA LYS A 142 13.84 -8.25 -18.05
C LYS A 142 15.04 -8.69 -17.19
N GLN A 143 16.25 -8.53 -17.71
CA GLN A 143 17.48 -8.88 -16.99
C GLN A 143 17.67 -8.03 -15.73
N GLY A 144 17.40 -6.72 -15.81
CA GLY A 144 17.45 -5.83 -14.64
C GLY A 144 16.45 -6.22 -13.56
N ALA A 145 15.20 -6.52 -13.94
CA ALA A 145 14.18 -6.99 -13.02
C ALA A 145 14.58 -8.31 -12.35
N ILE A 146 15.09 -9.28 -13.12
CA ILE A 146 15.57 -10.56 -12.58
C ILE A 146 16.73 -10.34 -11.60
N LYS A 147 17.70 -9.47 -11.93
CA LYS A 147 18.82 -9.17 -11.04
C LYS A 147 18.34 -8.61 -9.69
N ILE A 148 17.38 -7.70 -9.70
CA ILE A 148 16.80 -7.14 -8.46
C ILE A 148 16.11 -8.24 -7.65
N LEU A 149 15.26 -9.06 -8.29
CA LEU A 149 14.51 -10.11 -7.62
C LEU A 149 15.43 -11.22 -7.07
N ASP A 150 16.51 -11.54 -7.80
CA ASP A 150 17.55 -12.46 -7.33
C ASP A 150 18.32 -11.88 -6.13
N ASN A 151 18.58 -10.57 -6.09
CA ASN A 151 19.17 -9.92 -4.91
C ASN A 151 18.23 -10.01 -3.68
N LEU A 152 16.93 -9.75 -3.86
CA LEU A 152 15.97 -9.94 -2.76
C LEU A 152 15.83 -11.41 -2.34
N THR A 153 16.11 -12.35 -3.25
CA THR A 153 16.15 -13.79 -2.93
C THR A 153 17.37 -14.15 -2.08
N SER A 154 18.53 -13.53 -2.30
CA SER A 154 19.72 -13.77 -1.47
C SER A 154 19.55 -13.31 -0.02
N TYR A 155 18.66 -12.34 0.23
CA TYR A 155 18.27 -11.91 1.58
C TYR A 155 17.14 -12.74 2.21
N ASN A 156 16.74 -13.84 1.58
CA ASN A 156 15.61 -14.67 2.02
C ASN A 156 14.25 -13.93 2.10
N ILE A 157 14.13 -12.77 1.45
CA ILE A 157 12.88 -12.00 1.36
C ILE A 157 11.94 -12.63 0.34
N LEU A 158 12.51 -13.15 -0.74
CA LEU A 158 11.78 -13.87 -1.79
C LEU A 158 12.27 -15.30 -1.88
N SER A 159 11.38 -16.19 -2.31
CA SER A 159 11.71 -17.52 -2.79
C SER A 159 11.61 -17.57 -4.31
N LYS A 160 12.55 -18.26 -4.96
CA LYS A 160 12.62 -18.43 -6.42
C LYS A 160 12.23 -19.85 -6.81
N SER A 161 11.39 -19.99 -7.81
CA SER A 161 11.01 -21.31 -8.36
C SER A 161 10.71 -21.21 -9.86
N LYS A 162 10.30 -22.34 -10.46
CA LYS A 162 9.86 -22.38 -11.85
C LYS A 162 8.43 -22.90 -11.94
N ASN A 163 7.62 -22.27 -12.80
CA ASN A 163 6.27 -22.76 -13.09
C ASN A 163 6.30 -23.97 -14.04
N ARG A 164 5.11 -24.55 -14.33
CA ARG A 164 4.94 -25.66 -15.28
C ARG A 164 5.44 -25.36 -16.70
N LYS A 165 5.57 -24.08 -17.07
CA LYS A 165 6.09 -23.60 -18.36
C LYS A 165 7.60 -23.30 -18.32
N ASN A 166 8.29 -23.70 -17.26
CA ASN A 166 9.72 -23.47 -17.03
C ASN A 166 10.10 -21.97 -16.92
N GLU A 167 9.14 -21.09 -16.64
CA GLU A 167 9.37 -19.67 -16.40
C GLU A 167 9.76 -19.43 -14.94
N ILE A 168 10.70 -18.51 -14.71
CA ILE A 168 11.11 -18.10 -13.37
C ILE A 168 9.99 -17.30 -12.72
N ILE A 169 9.59 -17.73 -11.52
CA ILE A 169 8.61 -17.07 -10.68
C ILE A 169 9.20 -16.87 -9.27
N TYR A 170 8.72 -15.84 -8.59
CA TYR A 170 9.11 -15.47 -7.24
C TYR A 170 7.87 -15.46 -6.36
N LYS A 171 8.06 -15.69 -5.06
CA LYS A 171 7.02 -15.53 -4.05
C LYS A 171 7.64 -14.90 -2.81
N PHE A 172 6.92 -13.98 -2.17
CA PHE A 172 7.36 -13.42 -0.90
C PHE A 172 7.52 -14.52 0.14
N ASN A 173 8.58 -14.45 0.95
CA ASN A 173 8.76 -15.41 2.03
C ASN A 173 7.65 -15.23 3.06
N GLN A 174 6.81 -16.25 3.21
CA GLN A 174 5.61 -16.19 4.03
C GLN A 174 5.91 -16.21 5.53
N GLU A 175 7.10 -16.66 5.92
CA GLU A 175 7.58 -16.64 7.30
C GLU A 175 7.88 -15.21 7.77
N LEU A 176 8.10 -14.29 6.83
CA LEU A 176 8.34 -12.87 7.09
C LEU A 176 7.06 -12.01 7.09
N ILE A 177 5.88 -12.63 6.90
CA ILE A 177 4.59 -11.93 6.86
C ILE A 177 3.75 -12.36 8.07
N THR A 178 3.75 -11.52 9.10
CA THR A 178 2.98 -11.71 10.34
C THR A 178 1.55 -11.17 10.19
N TYR A 179 1.40 -9.97 9.66
CA TYR A 179 0.09 -9.31 9.53
C TYR A 179 -0.49 -9.51 8.13
N ARG A 180 -1.67 -10.15 8.05
CA ARG A 180 -2.35 -10.46 6.79
C ARG A 180 -3.71 -9.78 6.74
N TYR A 181 -4.01 -9.19 5.59
CA TYR A 181 -5.32 -8.62 5.30
C TYR A 181 -6.10 -9.64 4.45
N ASN A 182 -7.14 -10.25 5.03
CA ASN A 182 -7.97 -11.28 4.39
C ASN A 182 -9.10 -10.66 3.56
#